data_AF-A0ABD0RHR4-F1
#
_entry.id   AF-A0ABD0RHR4-F1
#
_cell.length_a   1.000
_cell.length_b   1.000
_cell.length_c   1.000
_cell.angle_alpha   90.00
_cell.angle_beta   90.00
_cell.angle_gamma   90.00
#
_symmetry.space_group_name_H-M   'P 1'
#
loop_
_entity.id
_entity.type
_entity.pdbx_description
1 polymer ?
#
loop_
_entity_poly.entity_id
_entity_poly.type
_entity_poly.pdbx_seq_one_letter_code
_entity_poly.pdbx_strand_id
1 'polypeptide(L)' 'ADDEHYIPRAVLLDLEPRVIHTILNSPYANLYNPENIYLSEHGGGAGNNWASGFSQ' A
#
# COMPACT_ATOMS: atom_id res chain seq x y z
N ALA A 1 15.25 10.13 18.97
CA ALA A 1 14.22 11.11 19.38
C ALA A 1 14.79 12.48 19.09
N ASP A 2 14.82 13.00 17.88
CA ASP A 2 14.19 12.68 16.60
C ASP A 2 15.31 12.58 15.55
N ASP A 3 15.28 11.62 14.65
CA ASP A 3 16.11 11.60 13.45
C ASP A 3 15.59 12.56 12.36
N GLU A 4 14.79 13.57 12.75
CA GLU A 4 14.07 14.52 11.89
C GLU A 4 13.27 13.84 10.76
N HIS A 5 12.98 12.54 10.94
CA HIS A 5 12.37 11.71 9.92
C HIS A 5 10.87 11.58 10.18
N TYR A 6 10.10 12.42 9.49
CA TYR A 6 8.65 12.50 9.67
C TYR A 6 7.94 11.43 8.85
N ILE A 7 7.56 10.34 9.51
CA ILE A 7 6.76 9.26 8.91
C ILE A 7 5.27 9.64 8.87
N PRO A 8 4.57 9.51 7.73
CA PRO A 8 3.13 9.69 7.65
C PRO A 8 2.36 8.72 8.55
N ARG A 9 1.33 9.22 9.23
CA ARG A 9 0.33 8.40 9.93
C ARG A 9 -0.68 7.84 8.93
N ALA A 10 -0.22 6.94 8.06
CA ALA A 10 -1.01 6.37 6.98
C ALA A 10 -0.79 4.86 6.86
N VAL A 11 -1.82 4.16 6.39
CA VAL A 11 -1.77 2.75 5.98
C VAL A 11 -2.18 2.70 4.52
N LEU A 12 -1.39 2.02 3.69
CA LEU A 12 -1.67 1.82 2.28
C LEU A 12 -2.17 0.38 2.10
N LEU A 13 -3.37 0.24 1.54
CA LEU A 13 -4.02 -1.03 1.29
C LEU A 13 -4.45 -1.08 -0.19
N ASP A 14 -4.00 -2.10 -0.91
CA ASP A 14 -4.49 -2.40 -2.25
C ASP A 14 -4.54 -3.92 -2.47
N LEU A 15 -5.47 -4.37 -3.30
CA LEU A 15 -5.58 -5.75 -3.74
C LEU A 15 -4.78 -6.00 -5.02
N GLU A 16 -4.31 -4.94 -5.68
CA GLU A 16 -3.52 -5.01 -6.90
C GLU A 16 -2.11 -4.41 -6.72
N PRO A 17 -1.06 -5.05 -7.25
CA PRO A 17 0.32 -4.62 -7.05
C PRO A 17 0.65 -3.29 -7.74
N ARG A 18 -0.11 -2.92 -8.77
CA ARG A 18 0.25 -1.84 -9.72
C ARG A 18 0.48 -0.50 -9.02
N VAL A 19 -0.42 -0.11 -8.13
CA VAL A 19 -0.37 1.20 -7.46
C VAL A 19 0.72 1.19 -6.39
N ILE A 20 0.80 0.15 -5.57
CA ILE A 20 1.82 -0.02 -4.54
C ILE A 20 3.23 -0.01 -5.16
N HIS A 21 3.46 -0.78 -6.22
CA HIS A 21 4.75 -0.78 -6.93
C HIS A 21 5.09 0.59 -7.53
N THR A 22 4.10 1.36 -7.99
CA THR A 22 4.34 2.71 -8.48
C THR A 22 4.84 3.63 -7.36
N ILE A 23 4.25 3.53 -6.17
CA ILE A 23 4.67 4.31 -4.99
C ILE A 23 6.07 3.90 -4.52
N LEU A 24 6.33 2.60 -4.44
CA LEU A 24 7.63 2.05 -4.00
C LEU A 24 8.78 2.32 -4.98
N ASN A 25 8.50 2.63 -6.24
CA ASN A 25 9.50 3.06 -7.22
C ASN A 25 9.53 4.59 -7.42
N SER A 26 8.77 5.35 -6.62
CA SER A 26 8.73 6.80 -6.71
C SER A 26 9.83 7.47 -5.86
N PRO A 27 10.12 8.76 -6.09
CA PRO A 27 11.00 9.55 -5.22
C PRO A 27 10.55 9.58 -3.74
N TYR A 28 9.30 9.23 -3.45
CA TYR A 28 8.72 9.22 -2.10
C TYR A 28 8.70 7.82 -1.46
N ALA A 29 9.32 6.81 -2.06
CA ALA A 29 9.30 5.44 -1.52
C ALA A 29 9.80 5.39 -0.06
N ASN A 30 10.85 6.14 0.26
CA ASN A 30 11.46 6.19 1.60
C ASN A 30 10.69 7.08 2.58
N LEU A 31 9.59 7.73 2.18
CA LEU A 31 8.73 8.50 3.08
C LEU A 31 7.80 7.57 3.87
N TYR A 32 7.40 6.44 3.28
CA TYR A 32 6.47 5.50 3.90
C TYR A 32 7.23 4.42 4.67
N ASN A 33 6.73 4.04 5.84
CA ASN A 33 7.19 2.83 6.51
C ASN A 33 6.67 1.60 5.73
N PRO A 34 7.54 0.71 5.22
CA PRO A 34 7.11 -0.51 4.52
C PRO A 34 6.17 -1.40 5.33
N GLU A 35 6.27 -1.38 6.67
CA GLU A 35 5.38 -2.13 7.56
C GLU A 35 3.93 -1.63 7.52
N ASN A 36 3.69 -0.40 7.05
CA ASN A 36 2.35 0.19 6.92
C ASN A 36 1.71 -0.05 5.54
N ILE A 37 2.33 -0.89 4.71
CA ILE A 37 1.87 -1.18 3.35
C ILE A 37 1.44 -2.64 3.29
N TYR A 38 0.19 -2.86 2.88
CA TYR A 38 -0.33 -4.19 2.62
C TYR A 38 -0.76 -4.33 1.17
N LEU A 39 -0.36 -5.47 0.59
CA LEU A 39 -0.73 -5.92 -0.74
C LEU A 39 -1.25 -7.36 -0.63
N SER A 40 -2.41 -7.63 -1.21
CA SER A 40 -2.96 -9.00 -1.26
C SER A 40 -2.04 -9.95 -2.03
N GLU A 41 -1.71 -11.10 -1.45
CA GLU A 41 -0.85 -12.13 -2.07
C GLU A 41 -1.48 -12.76 -3.32
N HIS A 42 -2.80 -12.77 -3.40
CA HIS A 42 -3.53 -13.49 -4.45
C HIS A 42 -3.73 -12.67 -5.73
N GLY A 43 -3.35 -11.38 -5.74
CA GLY A 43 -3.24 -10.54 -6.94
C GLY A 43 -4.51 -10.36 -7.79
N GLY A 44 -5.66 -10.87 -7.33
CA GLY A 44 -6.92 -10.92 -8.10
C GLY A 44 -7.70 -9.62 -8.16
N GLY A 45 -7.31 -8.61 -7.38
CA GLY A 45 -8.03 -7.35 -7.27
C GLY A 45 -9.48 -7.52 -6.77
N ALA A 46 -10.21 -6.40 -6.70
CA ALA A 46 -11.67 -6.46 -6.52
C ALA A 46 -12.43 -6.66 -7.83
N GLY A 47 -11.81 -6.34 -8.98
CA GLY A 47 -12.42 -6.53 -10.31
C GLY A 47 -13.72 -5.76 -10.51
N ASN A 48 -13.84 -4.53 -9.98
CA ASN A 48 -15.07 -3.73 -9.95
C ASN A 48 -16.26 -4.44 -9.28
N ASN A 49 -16.01 -5.43 -8.41
CA ASN A 49 -17.01 -6.15 -7.64
C ASN A 49 -16.88 -5.85 -6.15
N TRP A 50 -17.94 -5.27 -5.58
CA TRP A 50 -18.00 -4.95 -4.15
C TRP A 50 -17.91 -6.19 -3.26
N ALA A 51 -18.61 -7.27 -3.61
CA ALA A 51 -18.64 -8.49 -2.81
C ALA A 51 -17.25 -9.13 -2.74
N SER A 52 -16.50 -9.08 -3.84
CA SER A 52 -15.10 -9.51 -3.87
C SER A 52 -14.28 -8.68 -2.88
N GLY A 53 -14.31 -7.35 -2.98
CA GLY A 53 -13.54 -6.47 -2.08
C GLY A 53 -13.91 -6.62 -0.59
N PHE A 54 -15.17 -6.96 -0.28
CA PHE A 54 -15.60 -7.22 1.10
C PHE A 54 -15.12 -8.57 1.65
N SER A 55 -14.89 -9.58 0.79
CA SER A 55 -14.58 -10.96 1.22
C SER A 55 -13.10 -11.34 1.15
N GLN A 56 -12.20 -10.42 0.81
CA GLN A 56 -10.74 -10.67 0.71
C GLN A 56 -10.07 -10.89 2.05
#